data_AF-J3A5A5-F1
#
_entry.id   AF-J3A5A5-F1
#
_cell.length_a   1.000
_cell.length_b   1.000
_cell.length_c   1.000
_cell.angle_alpha   90.00
_cell.angle_beta   90.00
_cell.angle_gamma   90.00
#
_symmetry.space_group_name_H-M   'P 1'
#
loop_
_entity.id
_entity.type
_entity.pdbx_description
1 polymer ?
#
loop_
_entity_poly.entity_id
_entity_poly.type
_entity_poly.pdbx_seq_one_letter_code
_entity_poly.pdbx_strand_id
1 'polypeptide(L)'
;MSSSSTCDQIRDGESRAQTDPLVALVALFAVSVGVSLYAGVLDDVSRAVGVDRDVATPTLERVHDVATSAGVFDPSERHAALTAGPDGYDLNLTVRTDGSERRPSRTWHAGPSVPDAPSRATIDGAERVVSVRVVPGEIVPGQLRVVVWS
;
A
#
# COMPACT_ATOMS: atom_id res chain seq x y z
N MET A 1 48.10 -25.18 53.74
CA MET A 1 47.72 -25.21 52.31
C MET A 1 46.30 -25.74 52.21
N SER A 2 45.53 -25.15 51.29
CA SER A 2 44.18 -25.50 50.85
C SER A 2 43.00 -24.99 51.69
N SER A 3 42.55 -23.83 51.21
CA SER A 3 41.29 -23.13 51.46
C SER A 3 40.05 -24.02 51.29
N SER A 4 39.13 -23.92 52.25
CA SER A 4 37.71 -24.20 52.02
C SER A 4 36.99 -22.87 51.80
N SER A 5 37.31 -22.21 50.68
CA SER A 5 36.56 -21.08 50.15
C SER A 5 35.46 -21.64 49.25
N THR A 6 34.33 -22.05 49.82
CA THR A 6 33.17 -22.53 49.04
C THR A 6 31.84 -22.14 49.71
N CYS A 7 31.83 -21.07 50.52
CA CYS A 7 30.59 -20.54 51.09
C CYS A 7 30.28 -19.10 50.67
N ASP A 8 31.10 -18.50 49.81
CA ASP A 8 30.89 -17.11 49.35
C ASP A 8 30.28 -17.01 47.94
N GLN A 9 30.20 -18.13 47.20
CA GLN A 9 29.73 -18.14 45.81
C GLN A 9 28.20 -18.28 45.67
N ILE A 10 27.42 -17.67 46.58
CA ILE A 10 25.95 -17.55 46.45
C ILE A 10 25.51 -16.06 46.49
N ARG A 11 26.45 -15.12 46.31
CA ARG A 11 26.13 -13.68 46.28
C ARG A 11 26.29 -12.99 44.92
N ASP A 12 26.57 -13.75 43.87
CA ASP A 12 26.64 -13.21 42.51
C ASP A 12 25.39 -13.60 41.70
N GLY A 13 24.21 -13.26 42.24
CA GLY A 13 22.92 -13.50 41.58
C GLY A 13 22.07 -12.24 41.37
N GLU A 14 22.51 -11.07 41.82
CA GLU A 14 21.62 -9.91 42.05
C GLU A 14 21.98 -8.69 41.19
N SER A 15 22.42 -8.91 39.95
CA SER A 15 22.59 -7.82 38.97
C SER A 15 21.97 -8.15 37.61
N ARG A 16 20.84 -8.86 37.63
CA ARG A 16 20.06 -9.10 36.41
C ARG A 16 18.89 -8.12 36.33
N ALA A 17 19.17 -6.97 35.72
CA ALA A 17 18.24 -6.15 34.95
C ALA A 17 16.87 -5.87 35.59
N GLN A 18 16.85 -5.25 36.77
CA GLN A 18 15.67 -4.50 37.17
C GLN A 18 15.74 -3.16 36.42
N THR A 19 15.26 -3.16 35.18
CA THR A 19 15.04 -1.90 34.44
C THR A 19 14.15 -1.04 35.33
N ASP A 20 14.66 0.11 35.77
CA ASP A 20 13.87 1.03 36.59
C ASP A 20 12.55 1.28 35.85
N PRO A 21 11.37 1.10 36.49
CA PRO A 21 10.08 1.33 35.85
C PRO A 21 10.02 2.66 35.10
N LEU A 22 10.74 3.67 35.58
CA LEU A 22 10.87 4.96 34.93
C LEU A 22 11.60 4.87 33.58
N VAL A 23 12.67 4.09 33.48
CA VAL A 23 13.41 3.88 32.22
C VAL A 23 12.52 3.19 31.18
N ALA A 24 11.70 2.23 31.59
CA ALA A 24 10.75 1.58 30.70
C ALA A 24 9.70 2.57 30.17
N LEU A 25 9.17 3.45 31.02
CA LEU A 25 8.21 4.49 30.62
C LEU A 25 8.83 5.51 29.66
N VAL A 26 10.06 5.94 29.92
CA VAL A 26 10.79 6.86 29.03
C VAL A 26 11.02 6.23 27.66
N ALA A 27 11.41 4.94 27.61
CA ALA A 27 11.58 4.23 26.35
C ALA A 27 10.26 4.11 25.57
N LEU A 28 9.17 3.73 26.23
CA LEU A 28 7.85 3.64 25.59
C LEU A 28 7.37 5.00 25.07
N PHE A 29 7.61 6.07 25.83
CA PHE A 29 7.31 7.43 25.39
C PHE A 29 8.12 7.79 24.13
N ALA A 30 9.43 7.54 24.14
CA ALA A 30 10.29 7.81 22.99
C ALA A 30 9.84 7.02 21.74
N VAL A 31 9.46 5.75 21.90
CA VAL A 31 8.91 4.93 20.80
C VAL A 31 7.58 5.52 20.31
N SER A 32 6.68 5.90 21.21
CA SER A 32 5.38 6.48 20.85
C SER A 32 5.53 7.80 20.10
N VAL A 33 6.46 8.66 20.53
CA VAL A 33 6.80 9.91 19.85
C VAL A 33 7.44 9.64 18.49
N GLY A 34 8.39 8.70 18.40
CA GLY A 34 9.00 8.31 17.13
C GLY A 34 7.98 7.78 16.12
N VAL A 35 7.07 6.89 16.56
CA VAL A 35 5.99 6.37 15.72
C VAL A 35 5.01 7.47 15.33
N SER A 36 4.66 8.39 16.24
CA SER A 36 3.75 9.51 15.94
C SER A 36 4.37 10.51 14.95
N LEU A 37 5.66 10.82 15.08
CA LEU A 37 6.38 11.67 14.13
C LEU A 37 6.49 10.99 12.76
N TYR A 38 6.81 9.69 12.74
CA TYR A 38 6.84 8.92 11.51
C TYR A 38 5.47 8.90 10.83
N ALA A 39 4.41 8.62 11.59
CA ALA A 39 3.04 8.63 11.10
C ALA A 39 2.63 10.03 10.60
N GLY A 40 3.08 11.10 11.27
CA GLY A 40 2.85 12.48 10.83
C GLY A 40 3.56 12.80 9.50
N VAL A 41 4.82 12.39 9.33
CA VAL A 41 5.52 12.52 8.04
C VAL A 41 4.83 11.70 6.96
N LEU A 42 4.40 10.48 7.30
CA LEU A 42 3.67 9.62 6.39
C LEU A 42 2.30 10.22 6.01
N ASP A 43 1.57 10.80 6.96
CA ASP A 43 0.31 11.52 6.75
C ASP A 43 0.51 12.75 5.86
N ASP A 44 1.58 13.51 6.08
CA ASP A 44 1.92 14.68 5.27
C ASP A 44 2.25 14.29 3.82
N VAL A 45 3.04 13.22 3.64
CA VAL A 45 3.29 12.62 2.32
C VAL A 45 1.99 12.10 1.70
N SER A 46 1.15 11.42 2.48
CA SER A 46 -0.12 10.85 2.01
C SER A 46 -1.12 11.94 1.61
N ARG A 47 -1.17 13.06 2.35
CA ARG A 47 -1.97 14.25 2.02
C ARG A 47 -1.43 14.98 0.81
N ALA A 48 -0.11 15.09 0.67
CA ALA A 48 0.53 15.61 -0.53
C ALA A 48 0.23 14.74 -1.77
N VAL A 49 -0.01 13.44 -1.56
CA VAL A 49 -0.35 12.46 -2.60
C VAL A 49 -1.88 12.29 -2.78
N GLY A 50 -2.71 12.82 -1.88
CA GLY A 50 -4.18 12.86 -2.00
C GLY A 50 -4.93 11.63 -1.47
N VAL A 51 -4.37 10.88 -0.51
CA VAL A 51 -4.92 9.59 0.00
C VAL A 51 -6.00 9.76 1.09
N ASP A 52 -6.47 10.99 1.37
CA ASP A 52 -7.24 11.34 2.58
C ASP A 52 -8.70 10.82 2.61
N ARG A 53 -9.17 10.07 1.61
CA ARG A 53 -10.45 9.34 1.64
C ARG A 53 -10.33 8.03 0.87
N ASP A 54 -10.03 6.94 1.57
CA ASP A 54 -9.81 5.60 0.99
C ASP A 54 -11.11 4.96 0.42
N VAL A 55 -11.59 5.50 -0.70
CA VAL A 55 -12.70 4.95 -1.50
C VAL A 55 -12.15 4.16 -2.69
N ALA A 56 -10.92 4.46 -3.10
CA ALA A 56 -10.24 3.85 -4.22
C ALA A 56 -9.78 2.42 -3.91
N THR A 57 -9.31 2.10 -2.70
CA THR A 57 -8.90 0.73 -2.36
C THR A 57 -10.06 -0.28 -2.43
N PRO A 58 -11.21 -0.06 -1.77
CA PRO A 58 -12.35 -0.99 -1.88
C PRO A 58 -12.97 -1.01 -3.28
N THR A 59 -12.86 0.08 -4.04
CA THR A 59 -13.27 0.12 -5.44
C THR A 59 -12.31 -0.65 -6.34
N LEU A 60 -11.00 -0.56 -6.09
CA LEU A 60 -9.97 -1.30 -6.81
C LEU A 60 -10.13 -2.80 -6.60
N GLU A 61 -10.49 -3.24 -5.40
CA GLU A 61 -10.77 -4.67 -5.14
C GLU A 61 -11.99 -5.16 -5.93
N ARG A 62 -13.07 -4.38 -5.95
CA ARG A 62 -14.30 -4.69 -6.73
C ARG A 62 -14.05 -4.70 -8.24
N VAL A 63 -13.32 -3.71 -8.74
CA VAL A 63 -12.91 -3.61 -10.16
C VAL A 63 -11.97 -4.75 -10.50
N HIS A 64 -11.02 -5.09 -9.62
CA HIS A 64 -10.10 -6.19 -9.84
C HIS A 64 -10.87 -7.50 -9.99
N ASP A 65 -11.83 -7.80 -9.11
CA ASP A 65 -12.63 -9.03 -9.19
C ASP A 65 -13.47 -9.13 -10.46
N VAL A 66 -13.96 -8.00 -10.99
CA VAL A 66 -14.76 -7.97 -12.24
C VAL A 66 -13.87 -7.99 -13.49
N ALA A 67 -12.73 -7.31 -13.46
CA ALA A 67 -11.84 -7.16 -14.61
C ALA A 67 -10.83 -8.31 -14.75
N THR A 68 -10.70 -9.14 -13.72
CA THR A 68 -9.71 -10.20 -13.64
C THR A 68 -10.40 -11.56 -13.68
N SER A 69 -10.35 -12.22 -14.83
CA SER A 69 -10.77 -13.62 -14.92
C SER A 69 -9.60 -14.53 -14.56
N ALA A 70 -9.75 -15.31 -13.48
CA ALA A 70 -8.74 -16.26 -12.98
C ALA A 70 -7.35 -15.66 -12.67
N GLY A 71 -7.29 -14.41 -12.18
CA GLY A 71 -6.03 -13.73 -11.85
C GLY A 71 -5.36 -12.97 -13.01
N VAL A 72 -6.00 -12.91 -14.18
CA VAL A 72 -5.49 -12.20 -15.37
C VAL A 72 -6.47 -11.12 -15.83
N PHE A 73 -5.99 -9.88 -15.94
CA PHE A 73 -6.71 -8.76 -16.52
C PHE A 73 -6.82 -8.92 -18.04
N ASP A 74 -8.03 -8.90 -18.57
CA ASP A 74 -8.29 -8.88 -20.01
C ASP A 74 -8.63 -7.45 -20.48
N PRO A 75 -7.79 -6.82 -21.34
CA PRO A 75 -8.05 -5.47 -21.86
C PRO A 75 -9.33 -5.34 -22.68
N SER A 76 -9.89 -6.44 -23.19
CA SER A 76 -11.15 -6.40 -23.94
C SER A 76 -12.37 -6.18 -23.03
N GLU A 77 -12.29 -6.60 -21.77
CA GLU A 77 -13.38 -6.51 -20.77
C GLU A 77 -13.34 -5.21 -19.94
N ARG A 78 -12.35 -4.34 -20.20
CA ARG A 78 -12.13 -3.07 -19.48
C ARG A 78 -13.35 -2.14 -19.37
N HIS A 79 -14.29 -2.20 -20.32
CA HIS A 79 -15.52 -1.39 -20.28
C HIS A 79 -16.56 -1.97 -19.32
N ALA A 80 -16.62 -3.29 -19.14
CA ALA A 80 -17.48 -3.92 -18.15
C ALA A 80 -17.00 -3.63 -16.72
N ALA A 81 -15.67 -3.51 -16.54
CA ALA A 81 -15.07 -3.13 -15.27
C ALA A 81 -15.46 -1.72 -14.80
N LEU A 82 -15.83 -0.81 -15.70
CA LEU A 82 -16.33 0.54 -15.34
C LEU A 82 -17.65 0.48 -14.57
N THR A 83 -18.47 -0.55 -14.80
CA THR A 83 -19.75 -0.74 -14.08
C THR A 83 -19.55 -1.17 -12.62
N ALA A 84 -18.34 -1.57 -12.23
CA ALA A 84 -18.00 -1.90 -10.84
C ALA A 84 -17.63 -0.67 -9.99
N GLY A 85 -17.59 0.53 -10.60
CA GLY A 85 -17.33 1.78 -9.90
C GLY A 85 -18.45 2.16 -8.92
N PRO A 86 -18.13 2.89 -7.84
CA PRO A 86 -19.13 3.35 -6.88
C PRO A 86 -20.10 4.35 -7.53
N ASP A 87 -21.39 4.21 -7.21
CA ASP A 87 -22.43 5.11 -7.71
C ASP A 87 -22.17 6.57 -7.31
N GLY A 88 -22.30 7.50 -8.27
CA GLY A 88 -22.10 8.93 -8.03
C GLY A 88 -20.64 9.41 -8.11
N TYR A 89 -19.72 8.53 -8.50
CA TYR A 89 -18.31 8.87 -8.76
C TYR A 89 -17.97 8.58 -10.23
N ASP A 90 -17.11 9.43 -10.78
CA ASP A 90 -16.42 9.13 -12.02
C ASP A 90 -15.21 8.23 -11.72
N LEU A 91 -14.91 7.32 -12.65
CA LEU A 91 -13.85 6.33 -12.49
C LEU A 91 -12.98 6.25 -13.75
N ASN A 92 -11.67 6.37 -13.57
CA ASN A 92 -10.66 6.15 -14.60
C ASN A 92 -9.82 4.93 -14.24
N LEU A 93 -9.75 3.98 -15.18
CA LEU A 93 -8.88 2.82 -15.13
C LEU A 93 -7.72 3.05 -16.08
N THR A 94 -6.51 2.96 -15.57
CA THR A 94 -5.30 3.00 -16.36
C THR A 94 -4.48 1.75 -16.09
N VAL A 95 -4.27 0.92 -17.11
CA VAL A 95 -3.42 -0.27 -17.03
C VAL A 95 -2.17 -0.04 -17.85
N ARG A 96 -1.00 -0.24 -17.25
CA ARG A 96 0.31 -0.07 -17.89
C ARG A 96 1.10 -1.36 -17.77
N THR A 97 1.65 -1.84 -18.87
CA THR A 97 2.64 -2.93 -18.83
C THR A 97 4.02 -2.37 -19.09
N ASP A 98 4.99 -2.88 -18.35
CA ASP A 98 6.39 -2.50 -18.55
C ASP A 98 6.90 -3.04 -19.89
N GLY A 99 7.66 -2.18 -20.57
CA GLY A 99 8.35 -2.56 -21.81
C GLY A 99 9.64 -3.31 -21.51
N SER A 100 10.09 -4.14 -22.45
CA SER A 100 11.42 -4.72 -22.48
C SER A 100 12.04 -4.51 -23.86
N GLU A 101 13.33 -4.81 -24.02
CA GLU A 101 13.99 -4.71 -25.33
C GLU A 101 13.27 -5.52 -26.43
N ARG A 102 12.60 -6.62 -26.06
CA ARG A 102 11.83 -7.46 -26.98
C ARG A 102 10.36 -7.04 -27.13
N ARG A 103 9.87 -6.09 -26.32
CA ARG A 103 8.44 -5.76 -26.23
C ARG A 103 8.20 -4.29 -25.90
N PRO A 104 7.44 -3.55 -26.72
CA PRO A 104 7.05 -2.19 -26.37
C PRO A 104 6.14 -2.17 -25.14
N SER A 105 6.27 -1.11 -24.32
CA SER A 105 5.31 -0.83 -23.27
C SER A 105 3.93 -0.55 -23.87
N ARG A 106 2.89 -0.83 -23.09
CA ARG A 106 1.51 -0.72 -23.55
C ARG A 106 0.65 -0.15 -22.43
N THR A 107 -0.20 0.77 -22.81
CA THR A 107 -1.09 1.46 -21.88
C THR A 107 -2.51 1.39 -22.41
N TRP A 108 -3.44 1.01 -21.54
CA TRP A 108 -4.87 1.05 -21.81
C TRP A 108 -5.54 1.97 -20.80
N HIS A 109 -6.46 2.78 -21.30
CA HIS A 109 -7.32 3.63 -20.50
C HIS A 109 -8.78 3.19 -20.68
N ALA A 110 -9.57 3.32 -19.62
CA ALA A 110 -11.03 3.22 -19.66
C ALA A 110 -11.64 4.24 -18.69
N GLY A 111 -12.77 4.82 -19.08
CA GLY A 111 -13.45 5.87 -18.32
C GLY A 111 -13.06 7.29 -18.78
N PRO A 112 -13.63 8.33 -18.14
CA PRO A 112 -13.38 9.73 -18.49
C PRO A 112 -11.93 10.12 -18.15
N SER A 113 -11.40 11.15 -18.81
CA SER A 113 -10.07 11.69 -18.45
C SER A 113 -10.09 12.28 -17.06
N VAL A 114 -9.06 11.98 -16.26
CA VAL A 114 -8.88 12.55 -14.93
C VAL A 114 -8.76 14.08 -15.05
N PRO A 115 -9.50 14.87 -14.26
CA PRO A 115 -9.38 16.33 -14.28
C PRO A 115 -7.94 16.79 -13.93
N ASP A 116 -7.39 17.72 -14.71
CA ASP A 116 -6.01 18.24 -14.53
C ASP A 116 -5.83 19.15 -13.30
N ALA A 117 -6.93 19.55 -12.65
CA ALA A 117 -6.92 20.40 -11.47
C ALA A 117 -7.88 19.86 -10.41
N PRO A 118 -7.54 19.95 -9.10
CA PRO A 118 -8.48 19.68 -8.04
C PRO A 118 -9.50 20.83 -7.98
N SER A 119 -10.43 20.87 -8.93
CA SER A 119 -11.56 21.78 -8.91
C SER A 119 -12.56 21.27 -7.88
N ARG A 120 -12.24 21.40 -6.58
CA ARG A 120 -13.11 20.99 -5.45
C ARG A 120 -13.47 19.49 -5.38
N ALA A 121 -13.10 18.72 -6.40
CA ALA A 121 -13.34 17.29 -6.50
C ALA A 121 -12.34 16.54 -5.61
N THR A 122 -12.85 15.56 -4.85
CA THR A 122 -11.97 14.65 -4.10
C THR A 122 -11.47 13.60 -5.08
N ILE A 123 -10.19 13.66 -5.43
CA ILE A 123 -9.54 12.68 -6.31
C ILE A 123 -8.86 11.67 -5.39
N ASP A 124 -9.23 10.40 -5.50
CA ASP A 124 -8.59 9.30 -4.80
C ASP A 124 -8.09 8.26 -5.81
N GLY A 125 -6.95 7.62 -5.53
CA GLY A 125 -6.29 6.72 -6.46
C GLY A 125 -5.60 5.56 -5.78
N ALA A 126 -5.74 4.36 -6.35
CA ALA A 126 -5.10 3.14 -5.87
C ALA A 126 -4.36 2.43 -7.02
N GLU A 127 -3.23 1.82 -6.69
CA GLU A 127 -2.36 1.13 -7.64
C GLU A 127 -2.09 -0.31 -7.17
N ARG A 128 -2.13 -1.26 -8.11
CA ARG A 128 -1.86 -2.68 -7.83
C ARG A 128 -1.15 -3.35 -8.99
N VAL A 129 -0.21 -4.23 -8.68
CA VAL A 129 0.44 -5.09 -9.68
C VAL A 129 -0.54 -6.19 -10.09
N VAL A 130 -0.76 -6.34 -11.38
CA VAL A 130 -1.68 -7.32 -11.99
C VAL A 130 -1.02 -8.05 -13.14
N SER A 131 -1.48 -9.27 -13.43
CA SER A 131 -1.09 -9.98 -14.64
C SER A 131 -2.00 -9.57 -15.79
N VAL A 132 -1.44 -9.00 -16.85
CA VAL A 132 -2.18 -8.47 -18.00
C VAL A 132 -2.02 -9.39 -19.19
N ARG A 133 -3.14 -9.82 -19.78
CA ARG A 133 -3.14 -10.52 -21.07
C ARG A 133 -3.03 -9.49 -22.20
N VAL A 134 -1.90 -9.45 -22.88
CA VAL A 134 -1.70 -8.47 -23.96
C VAL A 134 -2.07 -8.99 -25.34
N VAL A 135 -1.98 -10.30 -25.53
CA VAL A 135 -2.48 -11.07 -26.68
C VAL A 135 -2.86 -12.49 -26.20
N PRO A 136 -3.66 -13.26 -26.95
CA PRO A 136 -3.97 -14.64 -26.60
C PRO A 136 -2.69 -15.46 -26.34
N GLY A 137 -2.62 -16.12 -25.19
CA GLY A 137 -1.45 -16.91 -24.77
C GLY A 137 -0.28 -16.13 -24.15
N GLU A 138 -0.36 -14.80 -24.07
CA GLU A 138 0.73 -13.97 -23.59
C GLU A 138 0.30 -13.11 -22.40
N ILE A 139 0.87 -13.42 -21.24
CA ILE A 139 0.58 -12.77 -19.95
C ILE A 139 1.87 -12.10 -19.47
N VAL A 140 1.76 -10.82 -19.10
CA VAL A 140 2.88 -10.06 -18.53
C VAL A 140 2.48 -9.33 -17.26
N PRO A 141 3.42 -9.09 -16.35
CA PRO A 141 3.17 -8.19 -15.23
C PRO A 141 2.89 -6.78 -15.75
N GLY A 142 1.92 -6.13 -15.12
CA GLY A 142 1.57 -4.73 -15.34
C GLY A 142 1.07 -4.08 -14.05
N GLN A 143 0.84 -2.79 -14.13
CA GLN A 143 0.31 -1.96 -13.05
C GLN A 143 -1.10 -1.51 -13.44
N LEU A 144 -2.07 -1.85 -12.61
CA LEU A 144 -3.43 -1.34 -12.66
C LEU A 144 -3.54 -0.17 -11.70
N ARG A 145 -3.86 1.00 -12.26
CA ARG A 145 -4.17 2.22 -11.52
C ARG A 145 -5.65 2.51 -11.67
N VAL A 146 -6.32 2.72 -10.56
CA VAL A 146 -7.72 3.15 -10.49
C VAL A 146 -7.74 4.54 -9.88
N VAL A 147 -8.43 5.48 -10.51
CA VAL A 147 -8.66 6.83 -9.99
C VAL A 147 -10.16 7.05 -9.94
N VAL A 148 -10.65 7.57 -8.83
CA VAL A 148 -12.06 7.95 -8.64
C VAL A 148 -12.16 9.40 -8.22
N TRP A 149 -13.20 10.08 -8.68
CA TRP A 149 -13.50 11.46 -8.27
C TRP A 149 -15.00 11.77 -8.26
N SER A 150 -15.38 12.81 -7.52
CA SER A 150 -16.76 13.34 -7.40
C SER A 150 -16.75 14.87 -7.37
#